data_AF-A0A6G3SC94-F1
#
_entry.id   AF-A0A6G3SC94-F1
#
_cell.length_a   1.000
_cell.length_b   1.000
_cell.length_c   1.000
_cell.angle_alpha   90.00
_cell.angle_beta   90.00
_cell.angle_gamma   90.00
#
_symmetry.space_group_name_H-M   'P 1'
#
loop_
_entity.id
_entity.type
_entity.pdbx_description
1 polymer ?
#
loop_
_entity_poly.entity_id
_entity_poly.type
_entity_poly.pdbx_seq_one_letter_code
_entity_poly.pdbx_strand_id
1 'polypeptide(L)'
;PHAVRRALDDLLPPAGGPQRDHLTHVWQRTGHDPSAGLLVVPLTPLGRDDVLAMLDRASSRLLHPHLASALHALTGGHPLAGTLLCDAVVHAAGKNRSVTPKDLLDLETENGRPVTQVLLEELLPDRRQRERLVVLCLARDHEAAAALAQDLGLDGPEQLPVNAAAQYLVERQWQRPVPPELPLVEHALLQTLLVHEARRTSPHSDDPHSWHRIHRFLHLHHVRRADTEEADALRHSLATGNAAQVVDMLADEFGAEEAEQSVEHWLLCLRRCASAPTPPAGSAPDGAAPWTDERVQIALGEHAARFTHLDEAGRGINRLLHALWYLSEPYADAAIDPDAETLCQAVGDELGFLSRRHPTWYAALGRGARDWPPAARRRQLLPIPAIEGS
;
A
#
# COMPACT_ATOMS: atom_id res chain seq x y z
N PRO A 1 6.32 24.89 16.12
CA PRO A 1 5.53 25.20 17.34
C PRO A 1 6.24 24.71 18.60
N HIS A 2 6.83 25.62 19.38
CA HIS A 2 7.49 25.27 20.65
C HIS A 2 6.43 24.83 21.68
N ALA A 3 6.62 23.65 22.27
CA ALA A 3 5.80 23.20 23.39
C ALA A 3 5.97 24.17 24.56
N VAL A 4 4.92 24.92 24.87
CA VAL A 4 4.88 25.79 26.05
C VAL A 4 4.59 24.90 27.26
N ARG A 5 5.61 24.66 28.10
CA ARG A 5 5.39 24.06 29.41
C ARG A 5 4.62 25.07 30.27
N ARG A 6 3.38 24.76 30.60
CA ARG A 6 2.61 25.47 31.64
C ARG A 6 2.55 24.62 32.90
N ALA A 7 2.59 25.27 34.06
CA ALA A 7 2.36 24.58 35.31
C ALA A 7 0.88 24.19 35.38
N LEU A 8 0.56 23.05 36.01
CA LEU A 8 -0.82 22.58 36.15
C LEU A 8 -1.70 23.63 36.86
N ASP A 9 -1.11 24.43 37.73
CA ASP A 9 -1.76 25.54 38.44
C ASP A 9 -2.26 26.65 37.50
N ASP A 10 -1.66 26.80 36.31
CA ASP A 10 -2.07 27.78 35.30
C ASP A 10 -3.32 27.34 34.51
N LEU A 11 -3.73 26.07 34.66
CA LEU A 11 -4.89 25.48 33.98
C LEU A 11 -6.11 25.38 34.90
N LEU A 12 -5.97 25.71 36.18
CA LEU A 12 -7.06 25.70 37.16
C LEU A 12 -7.67 27.11 37.30
N PRO A 13 -9.00 27.25 37.41
CA PRO A 13 -9.63 28.56 37.60
C PRO A 13 -9.23 29.18 38.96
N PRO A 14 -9.15 30.52 39.05
CA PRO A 14 -8.64 31.21 40.24
C PRO A 14 -9.47 30.88 41.48
N ALA A 15 -8.77 30.54 42.56
CA ALA A 15 -9.31 30.09 43.83
C ALA A 15 -10.21 31.16 44.48
N GLY A 16 -11.53 31.02 44.34
CA GLY A 16 -12.50 31.94 44.93
C GLY A 16 -13.89 31.34 45.04
N GLY A 17 -14.05 30.27 45.83
CA GLY A 17 -15.36 29.69 46.15
C GLY A 17 -15.27 28.71 47.33
N PRO A 18 -16.19 28.77 48.32
CA PRO A 18 -16.11 27.94 49.51
C PRO A 18 -16.84 26.61 49.31
N GLN A 19 -16.14 25.62 48.74
CA GLN A 19 -16.51 24.21 48.89
C GLN A 19 -15.30 23.33 48.57
N ARG A 20 -14.36 23.27 49.52
CA ARG A 20 -13.30 22.28 49.55
C ARG A 20 -13.71 21.18 50.51
N ASP A 21 -14.47 20.21 50.01
CA ASP A 21 -14.44 18.85 50.55
C ASP A 21 -14.67 17.90 49.37
N HIS A 22 -13.65 17.06 49.12
CA HIS A 22 -13.57 16.03 48.07
C HIS A 22 -13.47 16.63 46.65
N LEU A 23 -12.31 16.76 46.02
CA LEU A 23 -11.39 15.69 45.63
C LEU A 23 -10.01 16.31 45.36
N THR A 24 -9.10 16.29 46.33
CA THR A 24 -7.68 16.44 46.03
C THR A 24 -7.19 15.11 45.47
N HIS A 25 -7.53 14.81 44.22
CA HIS A 25 -6.81 13.81 43.46
C HIS A 25 -5.41 14.38 43.19
N VAL A 26 -4.51 14.19 44.15
CA VAL A 26 -3.08 14.38 43.94
C VAL A 26 -2.70 13.41 42.85
N TRP A 27 -2.41 13.95 41.67
CA TRP A 27 -1.99 13.17 40.52
C TRP A 27 -0.69 12.45 40.91
N GLN A 28 -0.77 11.13 41.14
CA GLN A 28 0.38 10.32 41.50
C GLN A 28 0.85 9.56 40.26
N ARG A 29 2.16 9.64 40.00
CA ARG A 29 2.83 8.87 38.96
C ARG A 29 2.68 7.38 39.26
N THR A 30 1.79 6.70 38.55
CA THR A 30 1.61 5.26 38.62
C THR A 30 2.43 4.60 37.51
N GLY A 31 3.70 4.33 37.80
CA GLY A 31 4.59 3.59 36.91
C GLY A 31 5.96 4.24 36.70
N HIS A 32 6.90 3.43 36.21
CA HIS A 32 8.29 3.84 35.94
C HIS A 32 8.54 4.22 34.48
N ASP A 33 7.54 4.04 33.62
CA ASP A 33 7.61 4.39 32.21
C ASP A 33 7.84 5.91 32.05
N PRO A 34 8.65 6.38 31.08
CA PRO A 34 8.78 7.81 30.76
C PRO A 34 7.45 8.51 30.51
N SER A 35 6.42 7.76 30.10
CA SER A 35 5.06 8.25 29.86
C SER A 35 4.16 8.27 31.11
N ALA A 36 4.55 7.59 32.20
CA ALA A 36 3.80 7.63 33.45
C ALA A 36 3.87 9.04 34.04
N GLY A 37 2.75 9.75 34.10
CA GLY A 37 2.78 11.20 34.34
C GLY A 37 1.99 12.01 33.34
N LEU A 38 1.92 11.51 32.10
CA LEU A 38 1.56 12.32 30.96
C LEU A 38 0.12 12.04 30.53
N LEU A 39 -0.67 13.10 30.42
CA LEU A 39 -1.91 13.08 29.69
C LEU A 39 -1.57 13.10 28.19
N VAL A 40 -1.64 11.94 27.55
CA VAL A 40 -1.54 11.85 26.10
C VAL A 40 -2.93 12.12 25.52
N VAL A 41 -3.11 13.29 24.89
CA VAL A 41 -4.34 13.62 24.16
C VAL A 41 -4.12 13.26 22.69
N PRO A 42 -4.80 12.23 22.15
CA PRO A 42 -4.71 11.95 20.73
C PRO A 42 -5.33 13.12 19.95
N LEU A 43 -4.62 13.61 18.94
CA LEU A 43 -5.19 14.56 17.99
C LEU A 43 -6.12 13.81 17.05
N THR A 44 -7.31 14.34 16.82
CA THR A 44 -8.24 13.81 15.82
C THR A 44 -7.60 13.94 14.43
N PRO A 45 -7.57 12.86 13.61
CA PRO A 45 -7.15 12.96 12.22
C PRO A 45 -7.98 13.99 11.45
N LEU A 46 -7.39 14.59 10.41
CA LEU A 46 -8.10 15.50 9.52
C LEU A 46 -9.23 14.77 8.80
N GLY A 47 -10.41 15.37 8.76
CA GLY A 47 -11.54 14.90 7.96
C GLY A 47 -11.46 15.35 6.51
N ARG A 48 -12.36 14.81 5.68
CA ARG A 48 -12.50 15.23 4.27
C ARG A 48 -12.81 16.72 4.12
N ASP A 49 -13.62 17.27 5.01
CA ASP A 49 -14.01 18.69 4.96
C ASP A 49 -12.83 19.61 5.30
N ASP A 50 -11.94 19.17 6.20
CA ASP A 50 -10.68 19.88 6.49
C ASP A 50 -9.79 19.91 5.24
N VAL A 51 -9.67 18.77 4.55
CA VAL A 51 -8.92 18.67 3.29
C VAL A 51 -9.53 19.58 2.20
N LEU A 52 -10.86 19.61 2.07
CA LEU A 52 -11.54 20.51 1.14
C LEU A 52 -11.24 21.98 1.46
N ALA A 53 -11.30 22.38 2.74
CA ALA A 53 -10.97 23.73 3.16
C ALA A 53 -9.51 24.10 2.85
N MET A 54 -8.58 23.14 2.98
CA MET A 54 -7.17 23.35 2.66
C MET A 54 -6.91 23.53 1.16
N LEU A 55 -7.73 22.89 0.31
CA LEU A 55 -7.69 22.99 -1.15
C LEU A 55 -8.40 24.21 -1.72
N ASP A 56 -9.30 24.85 -0.96
CA ASP A 56 -10.10 26.02 -1.40
C ASP A 56 -9.24 27.21 -1.87
N ARG A 57 -7.95 27.22 -1.49
CA ARG A 57 -6.93 28.18 -1.96
C ARG A 57 -6.60 28.04 -3.45
N ALA A 58 -6.93 26.92 -4.10
CA ALA A 58 -6.69 26.70 -5.53
C ALA A 58 -7.93 27.01 -6.39
N SER A 59 -7.69 27.43 -7.64
CA SER A 59 -8.76 27.65 -8.62
C SER A 59 -9.56 26.35 -8.86
N SER A 60 -10.81 26.32 -8.42
CA SER A 60 -11.70 25.15 -8.44
C SER A 60 -11.89 24.49 -9.81
N ARG A 61 -11.62 25.21 -10.91
CA ARG A 61 -11.71 24.69 -12.29
C ARG A 61 -10.62 23.69 -12.67
N LEU A 62 -9.50 23.67 -11.94
CA LEU A 62 -8.35 22.80 -12.22
C LEU A 62 -8.26 21.60 -11.27
N LEU A 63 -9.14 21.55 -10.26
CA LEU A 63 -9.15 20.49 -9.27
C LEU A 63 -10.15 19.41 -9.67
N HIS A 64 -9.69 18.17 -9.65
CA HIS A 64 -10.56 17.02 -9.85
C HIS A 64 -11.59 16.94 -8.69
N PRO A 65 -12.89 16.68 -8.94
CA PRO A 65 -13.94 16.68 -7.91
C PRO A 65 -13.68 15.73 -6.73
N HIS A 66 -12.93 14.66 -6.99
CA HIS A 66 -12.65 13.61 -6.02
C HIS A 66 -11.28 13.74 -5.33
N LEU A 67 -10.55 14.82 -5.57
CA LEU A 67 -9.17 14.99 -5.08
C LEU A 67 -9.09 15.02 -3.54
N ALA A 68 -10.03 15.69 -2.88
CA ALA A 68 -10.08 15.73 -1.42
C ALA A 68 -10.32 14.34 -0.80
N SER A 69 -11.18 13.53 -1.42
CA SER A 69 -11.41 12.15 -0.99
C SER A 69 -10.14 11.31 -1.17
N ALA A 70 -9.42 11.49 -2.28
CA ALA A 70 -8.20 10.74 -2.58
C ALA A 70 -7.06 11.09 -1.61
N LEU A 71 -6.89 12.39 -1.31
CA LEU A 71 -5.95 12.87 -0.31
C LEU A 71 -6.25 12.31 1.07
N HIS A 72 -7.53 12.33 1.49
CA HIS A 72 -7.92 11.75 2.77
C HIS A 72 -7.68 10.24 2.80
N ALA A 73 -8.06 9.50 1.75
CA ALA A 73 -7.84 8.06 1.66
C ALA A 73 -6.34 7.68 1.69
N LEU A 74 -5.50 8.45 0.99
CA LEU A 74 -4.05 8.26 0.96
C LEU A 74 -3.40 8.55 2.32
N THR A 75 -3.80 9.64 2.97
CA THR A 75 -3.16 10.13 4.20
C THR A 75 -3.74 9.56 5.47
N GLY A 76 -4.95 8.98 5.44
CA GLY A 76 -5.70 8.61 6.63
C GLY A 76 -5.98 9.80 7.56
N GLY A 77 -5.97 11.03 7.02
CA GLY A 77 -6.10 12.25 7.81
C GLY A 77 -4.81 12.67 8.56
N HIS A 78 -3.64 12.13 8.20
CA HIS A 78 -2.37 12.50 8.83
C HIS A 78 -2.05 13.98 8.58
N PRO A 79 -1.99 14.86 9.61
CA PRO A 79 -2.00 16.31 9.43
C PRO A 79 -0.85 16.86 8.58
N LEU A 80 0.39 16.41 8.85
CA LEU A 80 1.56 16.84 8.08
C LEU A 80 1.47 16.38 6.62
N ALA A 81 0.95 15.18 6.38
CA ALA A 81 0.87 14.62 5.04
C ALA A 81 -0.24 15.30 4.23
N GLY A 82 -1.39 15.52 4.87
CA GLY A 82 -2.50 16.28 4.30
C GLY A 82 -2.07 17.70 3.91
N THR A 83 -1.36 18.41 4.78
CA THR A 83 -0.88 19.77 4.50
C THR A 83 0.08 19.83 3.33
N LEU A 84 1.16 19.04 3.35
CA LEU A 84 2.17 19.09 2.29
C LEU A 84 1.61 18.67 0.93
N LEU A 85 0.73 17.66 0.88
CA LEU A 85 0.09 17.26 -0.38
C LEU A 85 -0.93 18.29 -0.86
N CYS A 86 -1.72 18.89 0.02
CA CYS A 86 -2.63 19.98 -0.37
C CYS A 86 -1.85 21.18 -0.91
N ASP A 87 -0.73 21.56 -0.27
CA ASP A 87 0.11 22.66 -0.76
C ASP A 87 0.75 22.33 -2.12
N ALA A 88 1.20 21.09 -2.33
CA ALA A 88 1.71 20.64 -3.63
C ALA A 88 0.62 20.67 -4.73
N VAL A 89 -0.62 20.27 -4.40
CA VAL A 89 -1.77 20.39 -5.30
C VAL A 89 -2.05 21.85 -5.66
N VAL A 90 -2.11 22.73 -4.66
CA VAL A 90 -2.38 24.16 -4.86
C VAL A 90 -1.30 24.79 -5.74
N HIS A 91 -0.03 24.44 -5.51
CA HIS A 91 1.10 24.88 -6.34
C HIS A 91 0.98 24.40 -7.78
N ALA A 92 0.69 23.11 -8.00
CA ALA A 92 0.53 22.56 -9.35
C ALA A 92 -0.66 23.21 -10.09
N ALA A 93 -1.79 23.41 -9.41
CA ALA A 93 -2.94 24.11 -9.96
C ALA A 93 -2.61 25.58 -10.28
N GLY A 94 -1.82 26.26 -9.45
CA GLY A 94 -1.30 27.61 -9.70
C GLY A 94 -0.46 27.71 -10.98
N LYS A 95 0.18 26.61 -11.39
CA LYS A 95 0.91 26.47 -12.66
C LYS A 95 0.02 26.06 -13.85
N ASN A 96 -1.31 26.10 -13.70
CA ASN A 96 -2.29 25.63 -14.69
C ASN A 96 -2.16 24.13 -15.06
N ARG A 97 -1.58 23.31 -14.17
CA ARG A 97 -1.58 21.85 -14.34
C ARG A 97 -2.89 21.28 -13.78
N SER A 98 -3.59 20.48 -14.57
CA SER A 98 -4.69 19.65 -14.07
C SER A 98 -4.12 18.55 -13.18
N VAL A 99 -4.67 18.40 -11.96
CA VAL A 99 -4.20 17.41 -10.99
C VAL A 99 -5.28 16.36 -10.76
N THR A 100 -4.95 15.12 -11.05
CA THR A 100 -5.81 13.96 -10.79
C THR A 100 -5.36 13.21 -9.53
N PRO A 101 -6.21 12.35 -8.95
CA PRO A 101 -5.83 11.47 -7.84
C PRO A 101 -4.57 10.63 -8.09
N LYS A 102 -4.32 10.23 -9.34
CA LYS A 102 -3.15 9.43 -9.74
C LYS A 102 -1.85 10.21 -9.62
N ASP A 103 -1.90 11.54 -9.81
CA ASP A 103 -0.73 12.41 -9.79
C ASP A 103 -0.21 12.70 -8.38
N LEU A 104 -0.97 12.43 -7.31
CA LEU A 104 -0.73 12.98 -5.97
C LEU A 104 0.68 12.75 -5.42
N LEU A 105 1.24 11.56 -5.66
CA LEU A 105 2.57 11.20 -5.18
C LEU A 105 3.69 11.69 -6.11
N ASP A 106 3.37 11.99 -7.37
CA ASP A 106 4.27 12.51 -8.39
C ASP A 106 4.33 14.06 -8.41
N LEU A 107 3.64 14.72 -7.48
CA LEU A 107 3.66 16.18 -7.37
C LEU A 107 4.99 16.68 -6.80
N GLU A 108 5.28 17.94 -7.12
CA GLU A 108 6.41 18.67 -6.60
C GLU A 108 5.95 19.74 -5.60
N THR A 109 6.78 19.99 -4.61
CA THR A 109 6.66 21.14 -3.71
C THR A 109 6.96 22.45 -4.44
N GLU A 110 6.72 23.59 -3.77
CA GLU A 110 7.01 24.92 -4.32
C GLU A 110 8.47 25.07 -4.79
N ASN A 111 9.39 24.42 -4.06
CA ASN A 111 10.83 24.41 -4.32
C ASN A 111 11.25 23.45 -5.44
N GLY A 112 10.31 22.82 -6.16
CA GLY A 112 10.60 21.86 -7.24
C GLY A 112 11.13 20.51 -6.75
N ARG A 113 11.01 20.20 -5.45
CA ARG A 113 11.39 18.91 -4.90
C ARG A 113 10.19 17.96 -4.91
N PRO A 114 10.36 16.65 -5.18
CA PRO A 114 9.27 15.67 -5.08
C PRO A 114 8.61 15.70 -3.70
N VAL A 115 7.27 15.72 -3.66
CA VAL A 115 6.52 15.83 -2.40
C VAL A 115 6.75 14.61 -1.50
N THR A 116 6.90 13.43 -2.09
CA THR A 116 7.18 12.15 -1.42
C THR A 116 8.51 12.17 -0.70
N GLN A 117 9.55 12.72 -1.33
CA GLN A 117 10.86 12.91 -0.72
C GLN A 117 10.77 13.83 0.52
N VAL A 118 10.11 14.98 0.38
CA VAL A 118 9.97 15.96 1.48
C VAL A 118 9.15 15.38 2.63
N LEU A 119 8.05 14.67 2.30
CA LEU A 119 7.24 13.96 3.29
C LEU A 119 8.06 12.95 4.08
N LEU A 120 8.82 12.08 3.40
CA LEU A 120 9.64 11.09 4.08
C LEU A 120 10.75 11.72 4.92
N GLU A 121 11.33 12.85 4.50
CA GLU A 121 12.31 13.61 5.29
C GLU A 121 11.72 14.13 6.62
N GLU A 122 10.50 14.63 6.59
CA GLU A 122 9.81 15.13 7.79
C GLU A 122 9.28 13.98 8.68
N LEU A 123 8.75 12.91 8.07
CA LEU A 123 8.17 11.76 8.77
C LEU A 123 9.23 10.80 9.34
N LEU A 124 10.37 10.67 8.66
CA LEU A 124 11.51 9.85 9.06
C LEU A 124 12.80 10.71 9.00
N PRO A 125 13.09 11.53 10.02
CA PRO A 125 14.20 12.48 9.99
C PRO A 125 15.59 11.83 9.89
N ASP A 126 15.76 10.62 10.44
CA ASP A 126 17.01 9.89 10.30
C ASP A 126 17.21 9.45 8.85
N ARG A 127 18.14 10.11 8.16
CA ARG A 127 18.46 9.85 6.76
C ARG A 127 18.89 8.41 6.52
N ARG A 128 19.72 7.84 7.38
CA ARG A 128 20.25 6.47 7.19
C ARG A 128 19.12 5.44 7.32
N GLN A 129 18.26 5.61 8.33
CA GLN A 129 17.10 4.74 8.50
C GLN A 129 16.10 4.89 7.35
N ARG A 130 15.84 6.13 6.91
CA ARG A 130 14.96 6.42 5.78
C ARG A 130 15.44 5.74 4.49
N GLU A 131 16.70 5.92 4.10
CA GLU A 131 17.28 5.30 2.90
C GLU A 131 17.20 3.76 2.97
N ARG A 132 17.44 3.18 4.14
CA ARG A 132 17.31 1.73 4.36
C ARG A 132 15.87 1.26 4.26
N LEU A 133 14.92 1.97 4.87
CA LEU A 133 13.49 1.62 4.84
C LEU A 133 12.90 1.68 3.43
N VAL A 134 13.36 2.61 2.57
CA VAL A 134 12.92 2.68 1.17
C VAL A 134 13.16 1.36 0.45
N VAL A 135 14.30 0.70 0.69
CA VAL A 135 14.61 -0.60 0.07
C VAL A 135 13.92 -1.75 0.80
N LEU A 136 14.01 -1.80 2.13
CA LEU A 136 13.51 -2.93 2.90
C LEU A 136 11.98 -3.03 2.95
N CYS A 137 11.24 -1.94 2.70
CA CYS A 137 9.78 -1.97 2.65
C CYS A 137 9.21 -2.85 1.52
N LEU A 138 10.05 -3.21 0.53
CA LEU A 138 9.66 -4.08 -0.57
C LEU A 138 9.57 -5.55 -0.15
N ALA A 139 10.26 -5.95 0.92
CA ALA A 139 10.21 -7.30 1.46
C ALA A 139 8.86 -7.56 2.18
N ARG A 140 8.35 -8.78 2.06
CA ARG A 140 7.06 -9.16 2.64
C ARG A 140 7.11 -9.32 4.16
N ASP A 141 8.22 -9.82 4.68
CA ASP A 141 8.39 -10.18 6.08
C ASP A 141 9.80 -9.79 6.56
N HIS A 142 10.07 -9.96 7.85
CA HIS A 142 11.33 -9.56 8.45
C HIS A 142 12.51 -10.43 7.98
N GLU A 143 12.27 -11.70 7.65
CA GLU A 143 13.31 -12.62 7.18
C GLU A 143 13.74 -12.28 5.75
N ALA A 144 12.80 -12.01 4.85
CA ALA A 144 13.06 -11.52 3.50
C ALA A 144 13.75 -10.16 3.53
N ALA A 145 13.37 -9.27 4.47
CA ALA A 145 14.06 -8.00 4.67
C ALA A 145 15.51 -8.20 5.14
N ALA A 146 15.77 -9.16 6.04
CA ALA A 146 17.11 -9.52 6.49
C ALA A 146 17.96 -10.12 5.37
N ALA A 147 17.40 -11.05 4.60
CA ALA A 147 18.07 -11.63 3.45
C ALA A 147 18.42 -10.56 2.40
N LEU A 148 17.50 -9.62 2.13
CA LEU A 148 17.73 -8.51 1.21
C LEU A 148 18.80 -7.53 1.73
N ALA A 149 18.76 -7.20 3.02
CA ALA A 149 19.78 -6.36 3.65
C ALA A 149 21.18 -6.97 3.52
N GLN A 150 21.28 -8.30 3.71
CA GLN A 150 22.53 -9.02 3.53
C GLN A 150 23.02 -9.02 2.08
N ASP A 151 22.14 -9.30 1.10
CA ASP A 151 22.48 -9.33 -0.33
C ASP A 151 22.99 -7.98 -0.83
N LEU A 152 22.37 -6.89 -0.36
CA LEU A 152 22.73 -5.52 -0.72
C LEU A 152 23.89 -4.95 0.09
N GLY A 153 24.48 -5.72 1.01
CA GLY A 153 25.56 -5.25 1.88
C GLY A 153 25.15 -4.07 2.75
N LEU A 154 23.91 -4.09 3.24
CA LEU A 154 23.36 -3.14 4.21
C LEU A 154 23.57 -3.61 5.66
N ASP A 155 24.03 -4.85 5.89
CA ASP A 155 24.43 -5.37 7.21
C ASP A 155 25.96 -5.55 7.29
N GLY A 156 26.62 -4.89 8.26
CA GLY A 156 28.08 -4.79 8.39
C GLY A 156 28.50 -4.11 9.70
N PRO A 157 29.81 -4.09 10.06
CA PRO A 157 30.27 -3.60 11.38
C PRO A 157 29.97 -2.11 11.64
N GLU A 158 29.76 -1.32 10.58
CA GLU A 158 29.31 0.08 10.65
C GLU A 158 27.83 0.26 10.28
N GLN A 159 27.12 -0.84 10.00
CA GLN A 159 25.75 -0.82 9.48
C GLN A 159 24.79 -1.47 10.48
N LEU A 160 23.54 -1.03 10.46
CA LEU A 160 22.54 -1.39 11.47
C LEU A 160 21.81 -2.68 11.07
N PRO A 161 21.53 -3.61 12.00
CA PRO A 161 20.76 -4.81 11.68
C PRO A 161 19.33 -4.46 11.24
N VAL A 162 18.62 -5.34 10.52
CA VAL A 162 17.19 -5.11 10.13
C VAL A 162 16.31 -4.79 11.33
N ASN A 163 16.58 -5.41 12.47
CA ASN A 163 15.88 -5.13 13.72
C ASN A 163 16.00 -3.66 14.16
N ALA A 164 17.05 -2.95 13.76
CA ALA A 164 17.19 -1.52 14.05
C ALA A 164 16.19 -0.67 13.25
N ALA A 165 15.82 -1.07 12.03
CA ALA A 165 14.80 -0.39 11.25
C ALA A 165 13.40 -0.61 11.88
N ALA A 166 13.11 -1.83 12.32
CA ALA A 166 11.88 -2.14 13.05
C ALA A 166 11.80 -1.38 14.38
N GLN A 167 12.90 -1.38 15.16
CA GLN A 167 13.00 -0.62 16.41
C GLN A 167 12.82 0.88 16.17
N TYR A 168 13.44 1.43 15.14
CA TYR A 168 13.28 2.83 14.77
C TYR A 168 11.81 3.19 14.51
N LEU A 169 11.04 2.35 13.81
CA LEU A 169 9.61 2.58 13.58
C LEU A 169 8.79 2.53 14.88
N VAL A 170 9.13 1.63 15.81
CA VAL A 170 8.50 1.54 17.13
C VAL A 170 8.83 2.78 17.98
N GLU A 171 10.10 3.20 18.02
CA GLU A 171 10.55 4.38 18.75
C GLU A 171 9.90 5.67 18.23
N ARG A 172 9.68 5.74 16.90
CA ARG A 172 8.97 6.83 16.24
C ARG A 172 7.45 6.71 16.30
N GLN A 173 6.92 5.70 16.99
CA GLN A 173 5.49 5.45 17.18
C GLN A 173 4.71 5.25 15.87
N TRP A 174 5.40 4.86 14.79
CA TRP A 174 4.75 4.52 13.53
C TRP A 174 3.94 3.23 13.62
N GLN A 175 4.39 2.31 14.47
CA GLN A 175 3.75 1.01 14.67
C GLN A 175 4.07 0.45 16.07
N ARG A 176 3.34 -0.59 16.44
CA ARG A 176 3.67 -1.42 17.61
C ARG A 176 4.75 -2.45 17.24
N PRO A 177 5.40 -3.10 18.22
CA PRO A 177 6.22 -4.26 17.92
C PRO A 177 5.40 -5.29 17.15
N VAL A 178 5.94 -5.73 16.02
CA VAL A 178 5.28 -6.63 15.07
C VAL A 178 5.95 -7.99 15.06
N PRO A 179 5.19 -9.09 14.90
CA PRO A 179 5.74 -10.41 14.64
C PRO A 179 6.61 -10.46 13.37
N PRO A 180 7.62 -11.34 13.30
CA PRO A 180 8.51 -11.44 12.14
C PRO A 180 7.81 -11.76 10.81
N GLU A 181 6.66 -12.43 10.86
CA GLU A 181 5.86 -12.85 9.69
C GLU A 181 5.09 -11.68 9.04
N LEU A 182 5.00 -10.54 9.73
CA LEU A 182 4.35 -9.34 9.22
C LEU A 182 5.36 -8.43 8.48
N PRO A 183 4.89 -7.54 7.59
CA PRO A 183 5.76 -6.60 6.91
C PRO A 183 6.53 -5.73 7.92
N LEU A 184 7.72 -5.31 7.52
CA LEU A 184 8.53 -4.39 8.32
C LEU A 184 7.80 -3.07 8.62
N VAL A 185 6.99 -2.59 7.66
CA VAL A 185 6.21 -1.35 7.77
C VAL A 185 4.73 -1.68 7.60
N GLU A 186 3.96 -1.55 8.68
CA GLU A 186 2.50 -1.82 8.65
C GLU A 186 1.66 -0.58 8.32
N HIS A 187 2.17 0.60 8.66
CA HIS A 187 1.40 1.83 8.51
C HIS A 187 1.19 2.15 7.02
N ALA A 188 -0.07 2.08 6.54
CA ALA A 188 -0.41 2.16 5.13
C ALA A 188 0.13 3.40 4.39
N LEU A 189 0.03 4.60 5.01
CA LEU A 189 0.62 5.83 4.44
C LEU A 189 2.13 5.68 4.27
N LEU A 190 2.83 5.18 5.30
CA LEU A 190 4.28 5.10 5.27
C LEU A 190 4.75 4.05 4.26
N GLN A 191 4.09 2.89 4.22
CA GLN A 191 4.35 1.86 3.22
C GLN A 191 4.14 2.39 1.81
N THR A 192 3.05 3.14 1.57
CA THR A 192 2.76 3.74 0.27
C THR A 192 3.86 4.74 -0.15
N LEU A 193 4.28 5.62 0.76
CA LEU A 193 5.33 6.59 0.49
C LEU A 193 6.68 5.93 0.23
N LEU A 194 7.07 4.92 1.02
CA LEU A 194 8.33 4.21 0.87
C LEU A 194 8.38 3.42 -0.44
N VAL A 195 7.32 2.69 -0.78
CA VAL A 195 7.23 1.94 -2.05
C VAL A 195 7.26 2.90 -3.24
N HIS A 196 6.55 4.01 -3.18
CA HIS A 196 6.57 5.01 -4.24
C HIS A 196 7.97 5.63 -4.40
N GLU A 197 8.63 5.99 -3.30
CA GLU A 197 9.98 6.53 -3.32
C GLU A 197 10.97 5.50 -3.89
N ALA A 198 10.86 4.23 -3.52
CA ALA A 198 11.68 3.14 -4.06
C ALA A 198 11.54 3.02 -5.58
N ARG A 199 10.31 3.12 -6.11
CA ARG A 199 10.05 3.13 -7.55
C ARG A 199 10.70 4.34 -8.23
N ARG A 200 10.55 5.52 -7.63
CA ARG A 200 11.04 6.80 -8.17
C ARG A 200 12.56 6.89 -8.21
N THR A 201 13.24 6.35 -7.19
CA THR A 201 14.71 6.42 -7.08
C THR A 201 15.42 5.21 -7.66
N SER A 202 14.68 4.18 -8.07
CA SER A 202 15.28 2.98 -8.65
C SER A 202 16.09 3.32 -9.91
N PRO A 203 17.35 2.88 -10.00
CA PRO A 203 18.09 2.89 -11.25
C PRO A 203 17.38 2.09 -12.34
N HIS A 204 17.55 2.51 -13.60
CA HIS A 204 17.05 1.81 -14.80
C HIS A 204 18.05 0.79 -15.37
N SER A 205 19.27 0.74 -14.81
CA SER A 205 20.36 -0.16 -15.21
C SER A 205 20.46 -1.37 -14.28
N ASP A 206 21.37 -2.31 -14.59
CA ASP A 206 21.77 -3.47 -13.77
C ASP A 206 22.45 -3.11 -12.43
N ASP A 207 22.02 -2.02 -11.79
CA ASP A 207 22.48 -1.65 -10.46
C ASP A 207 21.98 -2.70 -9.43
N PRO A 208 22.79 -3.06 -8.42
CA PRO A 208 22.36 -3.93 -7.34
C PRO A 208 21.07 -3.46 -6.64
N HIS A 209 20.82 -2.15 -6.60
CA HIS A 209 19.64 -1.51 -6.03
C HIS A 209 18.52 -1.25 -7.05
N SER A 210 18.64 -1.77 -8.27
CA SER A 210 17.57 -1.67 -9.27
C SER A 210 16.32 -2.45 -8.82
N TRP A 211 15.17 -1.90 -9.16
CA TRP A 211 13.86 -2.48 -8.90
C TRP A 211 13.77 -3.93 -9.34
N HIS A 212 14.23 -4.21 -10.56
CA HIS A 212 14.17 -5.56 -11.11
C HIS A 212 15.07 -6.52 -10.33
N ARG A 213 16.31 -6.12 -9.99
CA ARG A 213 17.25 -6.94 -9.21
C ARG A 213 16.68 -7.27 -7.83
N ILE A 214 16.13 -6.28 -7.13
CA ILE A 214 15.53 -6.45 -5.79
C ILE A 214 14.35 -7.42 -5.85
N HIS A 215 13.39 -7.19 -6.76
CA HIS A 215 12.21 -8.06 -6.85
C HIS A 215 12.56 -9.46 -7.37
N ARG A 216 13.56 -9.60 -8.25
CA ARG A 216 14.08 -10.91 -8.66
C ARG A 216 14.75 -11.65 -7.50
N PHE A 217 15.52 -10.96 -6.66
CA PHE A 217 16.10 -11.54 -5.45
C PHE A 217 15.00 -12.05 -4.51
N LEU A 218 14.00 -11.22 -4.20
CA LEU A 218 12.90 -11.57 -3.31
C LEU A 218 12.05 -12.72 -3.87
N HIS A 219 11.79 -12.74 -5.19
CA HIS A 219 11.16 -13.87 -5.86
C HIS A 219 11.94 -15.18 -5.62
N LEU A 220 13.25 -15.19 -5.89
CA LEU A 220 14.09 -16.38 -5.69
C LEU A 220 14.20 -16.79 -4.21
N HIS A 221 14.15 -15.81 -3.29
CA HIS A 221 14.14 -16.08 -1.86
C HIS A 221 12.88 -16.85 -1.44
N HIS A 222 11.70 -16.39 -1.87
CA HIS A 222 10.43 -17.07 -1.55
C HIS A 222 10.30 -18.44 -2.23
N VAL A 223 10.77 -18.58 -3.49
CA VAL A 223 10.81 -19.91 -4.15
C VAL A 223 11.64 -20.92 -3.37
N ARG A 224 12.71 -20.50 -2.69
CA ARG A 224 13.58 -21.39 -1.90
C ARG A 224 12.99 -21.78 -0.54
N ARG A 225 12.01 -21.03 -0.01
CA ARG A 225 11.41 -21.25 1.31
C ARG A 225 10.30 -22.32 1.33
N ALA A 226 10.01 -22.96 0.19
CA ALA A 226 9.02 -24.05 0.00
C ALA A 226 7.53 -23.62 0.12
N ASP A 227 6.64 -24.54 -0.29
CA ASP A 227 5.27 -24.42 -0.86
C ASP A 227 4.26 -23.43 -0.23
N THR A 228 4.51 -22.85 0.94
CA THR A 228 3.58 -21.90 1.58
C THR A 228 3.77 -20.44 1.17
N GLU A 229 4.82 -20.13 0.40
CA GLU A 229 5.20 -18.75 0.00
C GLU A 229 5.13 -18.50 -1.52
N GLU A 230 4.50 -19.41 -2.27
CA GLU A 230 4.30 -19.28 -3.72
C GLU A 230 3.64 -17.95 -4.11
N ALA A 231 2.60 -17.55 -3.36
CA ALA A 231 1.92 -16.28 -3.57
C ALA A 231 2.84 -15.06 -3.45
N ASP A 232 3.82 -15.10 -2.55
CA ASP A 232 4.77 -14.01 -2.34
C ASP A 232 5.84 -14.03 -3.43
N ALA A 233 6.30 -15.21 -3.86
CA ALA A 233 7.15 -15.33 -5.06
C ALA A 233 6.47 -14.72 -6.30
N LEU A 234 5.20 -15.04 -6.55
CA LEU A 234 4.44 -14.50 -7.68
C LEU A 234 4.13 -13.01 -7.56
N ARG A 235 3.88 -12.50 -6.35
CA ARG A 235 3.80 -11.06 -6.09
C ARG A 235 5.08 -10.35 -6.57
N HIS A 236 6.25 -10.90 -6.29
CA HIS A 236 7.51 -10.32 -6.75
C HIS A 236 7.72 -10.47 -8.26
N SER A 237 7.24 -11.55 -8.88
CA SER A 237 7.20 -11.68 -10.34
C SER A 237 6.33 -10.60 -10.99
N LEU A 238 5.12 -10.38 -10.45
CA LEU A 238 4.21 -9.34 -10.93
C LEU A 238 4.80 -7.95 -10.78
N ALA A 239 5.50 -7.69 -9.67
CA ALA A 239 6.19 -6.44 -9.43
C ALA A 239 7.33 -6.16 -10.43
N THR A 240 7.89 -7.17 -11.09
CA THR A 240 8.83 -6.98 -12.21
C THR A 240 8.14 -6.79 -13.57
N GLY A 241 6.82 -6.79 -13.60
CA GLY A 241 6.02 -6.69 -14.82
C GLY A 241 5.76 -8.04 -15.51
N ASN A 242 6.17 -9.16 -14.92
CA ASN A 242 5.96 -10.49 -15.49
C ASN A 242 4.58 -11.05 -15.14
N ALA A 243 3.53 -10.39 -15.64
CA ALA A 243 2.15 -10.82 -15.45
C ALA A 243 1.86 -12.16 -16.14
N ALA A 244 2.51 -12.44 -17.28
CA ALA A 244 2.34 -13.69 -18.02
C ALA A 244 2.65 -14.91 -17.14
N GLN A 245 3.80 -14.93 -16.47
CA GLN A 245 4.17 -16.03 -15.57
C GLN A 245 3.14 -16.23 -14.43
N VAL A 246 2.59 -15.15 -13.89
CA VAL A 246 1.60 -15.23 -12.80
C VAL A 246 0.27 -15.78 -13.33
N VAL A 247 -0.14 -15.37 -14.52
CA VAL A 247 -1.36 -15.87 -15.18
C VAL A 247 -1.20 -17.34 -15.55
N ASP A 248 -0.06 -17.75 -16.09
CA ASP A 248 0.21 -19.14 -16.46
C ASP A 248 0.11 -20.04 -15.22
N MET A 249 0.75 -19.66 -14.10
CA MET A 249 0.62 -20.41 -12.83
C MET A 249 -0.84 -20.50 -12.38
N LEU A 250 -1.53 -19.37 -12.26
CA LEU A 250 -2.93 -19.35 -11.79
C LEU A 250 -3.87 -20.11 -12.72
N ALA A 251 -3.59 -20.15 -14.02
CA ALA A 251 -4.37 -20.90 -15.01
C ALA A 251 -4.09 -22.40 -14.93
N ASP A 252 -2.83 -22.79 -14.73
CA ASP A 252 -2.44 -24.19 -14.52
C ASP A 252 -3.08 -24.75 -13.24
N GLU A 253 -3.06 -24.00 -12.13
CA GLU A 253 -3.72 -24.39 -10.87
C GLU A 253 -5.25 -24.50 -11.03
N PHE A 254 -5.85 -23.58 -11.79
CA PHE A 254 -7.28 -23.61 -12.10
C PHE A 254 -7.67 -24.78 -13.04
N GLY A 255 -6.76 -25.22 -13.91
CA GLY A 255 -7.00 -26.30 -14.86
C GLY A 255 -6.85 -27.71 -14.28
N ALA A 256 -6.28 -27.84 -13.08
CA ALA A 256 -6.00 -29.13 -12.47
C ALA A 256 -7.29 -29.84 -11.99
N GLU A 257 -7.69 -30.91 -12.68
CA GLU A 257 -8.92 -31.67 -12.38
C GLU A 257 -8.92 -32.32 -10.98
N GLU A 258 -7.74 -32.71 -10.49
CA GLU A 258 -7.49 -33.22 -9.13
C GLU A 258 -6.62 -32.22 -8.36
N ALA A 259 -7.05 -30.95 -8.30
CA ALA A 259 -6.29 -29.92 -7.59
C ALA A 259 -6.00 -30.37 -6.14
N GLU A 260 -4.73 -30.64 -5.84
CA GLU A 260 -4.25 -30.90 -4.48
C GLU A 260 -4.52 -29.67 -3.57
N GLN A 261 -4.63 -28.49 -4.18
CA GLN A 261 -4.86 -27.21 -3.53
C GLN A 261 -6.34 -26.78 -3.60
N SER A 262 -6.84 -26.17 -2.53
CA SER A 262 -8.23 -25.72 -2.46
C SER A 262 -8.44 -24.39 -3.20
N VAL A 263 -9.68 -24.12 -3.64
CA VAL A 263 -10.07 -22.80 -4.16
C VAL A 263 -9.72 -21.64 -3.22
N GLU A 264 -9.66 -21.90 -1.91
CA GLU A 264 -9.27 -20.91 -0.91
C GLU A 264 -7.79 -20.52 -1.07
N HIS A 265 -6.94 -21.50 -1.38
CA HIS A 265 -5.53 -21.28 -1.71
C HIS A 265 -5.41 -20.45 -2.99
N TRP A 266 -6.06 -20.86 -4.08
CA TRP A 266 -6.06 -20.14 -5.36
C TRP A 266 -6.51 -18.67 -5.19
N LEU A 267 -7.62 -18.42 -4.49
CA LEU A 267 -8.13 -17.07 -4.21
C LEU A 267 -7.19 -16.26 -3.32
N LEU A 268 -6.54 -16.89 -2.35
CA LEU A 268 -5.52 -16.27 -1.51
C LEU A 268 -4.30 -15.86 -2.35
N CYS A 269 -3.83 -16.75 -3.22
CA CYS A 269 -2.71 -16.52 -4.14
C CYS A 269 -3.03 -15.35 -5.06
N LEU A 270 -4.18 -15.37 -5.74
CA LEU A 270 -4.65 -14.26 -6.59
C LEU A 270 -4.67 -12.92 -5.84
N ARG A 271 -5.30 -12.88 -4.65
CA ARG A 271 -5.40 -11.67 -3.83
C ARG A 271 -4.03 -11.16 -3.40
N ARG A 272 -3.12 -12.06 -3.01
CA ARG A 272 -1.75 -11.71 -2.59
C ARG A 272 -0.93 -11.19 -3.77
N CYS A 273 -0.95 -11.87 -4.91
CA CYS A 273 -0.24 -11.45 -6.12
C CYS A 273 -0.71 -10.06 -6.57
N ALA A 274 -2.02 -9.83 -6.60
CA ALA A 274 -2.61 -8.56 -7.01
C ALA A 274 -2.18 -7.36 -6.14
N SER A 275 -1.67 -7.59 -4.93
CA SER A 275 -1.16 -6.51 -4.07
C SER A 275 0.30 -6.13 -4.36
N ALA A 276 0.90 -6.68 -5.42
CA ALA A 276 2.24 -6.35 -5.87
C ALA A 276 2.36 -4.85 -6.23
N PRO A 277 3.46 -4.18 -5.84
CA PRO A 277 3.69 -2.82 -6.31
C PRO A 277 3.92 -2.81 -7.83
N THR A 278 3.52 -1.73 -8.48
CA THR A 278 3.73 -1.57 -9.93
C THR A 278 5.20 -1.31 -10.27
N PRO A 279 5.68 -1.81 -11.42
CA PRO A 279 7.01 -1.45 -11.91
C PRO A 279 7.18 0.07 -12.10
N PRO A 280 8.41 0.60 -12.04
CA PRO A 280 8.70 1.95 -12.51
C PRO A 280 8.35 2.11 -13.99
N ALA A 281 7.81 3.27 -14.37
CA ALA A 281 7.49 3.57 -15.76
C ALA A 281 8.74 3.45 -16.65
N GLY A 282 8.64 2.73 -17.77
CA GLY A 282 9.77 2.55 -18.68
C GLY A 282 10.82 1.53 -18.22
N SER A 283 10.65 0.91 -17.04
CA SER A 283 11.50 -0.21 -16.64
C SER A 283 11.21 -1.43 -17.51
N ALA A 284 12.25 -2.17 -17.90
CA ALA A 284 12.12 -3.44 -18.61
C ALA A 284 13.06 -4.45 -17.95
N PRO A 285 12.62 -5.71 -17.75
CA PRO A 285 13.58 -6.79 -17.58
C PRO A 285 14.43 -6.94 -18.85
N ASP A 286 15.63 -7.50 -18.72
CA ASP A 286 16.59 -7.64 -19.83
C ASP A 286 15.94 -8.21 -21.10
N GLY A 287 15.95 -7.41 -22.17
CA GLY A 287 15.42 -7.80 -23.48
C GLY A 287 13.89 -7.74 -23.63
N ALA A 288 13.14 -7.30 -22.62
CA ALA A 288 11.70 -7.12 -22.71
C ALA A 288 11.30 -5.70 -23.15
N ALA A 289 10.02 -5.52 -23.50
CA ALA A 289 9.46 -4.21 -23.75
C ALA A 289 9.40 -3.39 -22.45
N PRO A 290 9.60 -2.06 -22.50
CA PRO A 290 9.41 -1.19 -21.34
C PRO A 290 7.98 -1.31 -20.81
N TRP A 291 7.86 -1.38 -19.50
CA TRP A 291 6.58 -1.48 -18.82
C TRP A 291 5.75 -0.22 -19.04
N THR A 292 4.50 -0.45 -19.43
CA THR A 292 3.43 0.54 -19.60
C THR A 292 2.21 0.08 -18.81
N ASP A 293 1.54 1.00 -18.13
CA ASP A 293 0.33 0.68 -17.37
C ASP A 293 -0.88 0.51 -18.30
N GLU A 294 -1.10 -0.72 -18.78
CA GLU A 294 -2.27 -1.12 -19.58
C GLU A 294 -3.29 -1.94 -18.76
N ARG A 295 -3.20 -1.91 -17.41
CA ARG A 295 -3.98 -2.81 -16.55
C ARG A 295 -5.48 -2.66 -16.74
N VAL A 296 -5.98 -1.44 -16.88
CA VAL A 296 -7.41 -1.16 -17.10
C VAL A 296 -7.87 -1.76 -18.44
N GLN A 297 -7.13 -1.50 -19.52
CA GLN A 297 -7.45 -1.98 -20.88
C GLN A 297 -7.41 -3.51 -20.95
N ILE A 298 -6.44 -4.14 -20.29
CA ILE A 298 -6.36 -5.60 -20.19
C ILE A 298 -7.57 -6.12 -19.43
N ALA A 299 -7.86 -5.58 -18.24
CA ALA A 299 -8.97 -6.01 -17.40
C ALA A 299 -10.34 -5.89 -18.08
N LEU A 300 -10.54 -4.86 -18.92
CA LEU A 300 -11.76 -4.66 -19.70
C LEU A 300 -11.79 -5.45 -21.02
N GLY A 301 -10.73 -6.20 -21.33
CA GLY A 301 -10.66 -7.09 -22.49
C GLY A 301 -10.30 -6.39 -23.81
N GLU A 302 -9.92 -5.11 -23.80
CA GLU A 302 -9.54 -4.36 -25.01
C GLU A 302 -8.31 -4.96 -25.71
N HIS A 303 -7.50 -5.71 -24.96
CA HIS A 303 -6.31 -6.40 -25.45
C HIS A 303 -6.48 -7.91 -25.62
N ALA A 304 -7.71 -8.43 -25.67
CA ALA A 304 -7.97 -9.87 -25.79
C ALA A 304 -7.22 -10.54 -26.97
N ALA A 305 -7.05 -9.83 -28.08
CA ALA A 305 -6.32 -10.33 -29.26
C ALA A 305 -4.81 -10.58 -29.00
N ARG A 306 -4.20 -9.95 -27.98
CA ARG A 306 -2.81 -10.19 -27.59
C ARG A 306 -2.62 -11.51 -26.82
N PHE A 307 -3.70 -12.04 -26.25
CA PHE A 307 -3.71 -13.20 -25.35
C PHE A 307 -4.44 -14.40 -25.96
N THR A 308 -4.31 -14.60 -27.27
CA THR A 308 -4.94 -15.73 -28.00
C THR A 308 -4.29 -17.08 -27.73
N HIS A 309 -3.06 -17.09 -27.20
CA HIS A 309 -2.36 -18.29 -26.76
C HIS A 309 -2.96 -18.88 -25.47
N LEU A 310 -3.62 -18.06 -24.66
CA LEU A 310 -4.36 -18.53 -23.49
C LEU A 310 -5.70 -19.15 -23.93
N ASP A 311 -6.22 -20.09 -23.15
CA ASP A 311 -7.58 -20.56 -23.32
C ASP A 311 -8.59 -19.52 -22.78
N GLU A 312 -9.88 -19.88 -22.76
CA GLU A 312 -10.91 -18.95 -22.27
C GLU A 312 -10.79 -18.66 -20.76
N ALA A 313 -10.42 -19.68 -19.96
CA ALA A 313 -10.25 -19.52 -18.52
C ALA A 313 -9.02 -18.64 -18.21
N GLY A 314 -7.88 -18.92 -18.82
CA GLY A 314 -6.65 -18.14 -18.69
C GLY A 314 -6.84 -16.69 -19.10
N ARG A 315 -7.60 -16.41 -20.17
CA ARG A 315 -7.97 -15.02 -20.50
C ARG A 315 -8.81 -14.36 -19.41
N GLY A 316 -9.75 -15.07 -18.80
CA GLY A 316 -10.55 -14.55 -17.68
C GLY A 316 -9.71 -14.27 -16.43
N ILE A 317 -8.80 -15.19 -16.11
CA ILE A 317 -7.82 -15.05 -15.01
C ILE A 317 -6.91 -13.84 -15.26
N ASN A 318 -6.43 -13.66 -16.48
CA ASN A 318 -5.62 -12.50 -16.86
C ASN A 318 -6.36 -11.17 -16.61
N ARG A 319 -7.63 -11.08 -17.03
CA ARG A 319 -8.45 -9.88 -16.81
C ARG A 319 -8.71 -9.63 -15.33
N LEU A 320 -9.04 -10.69 -14.60
CA LEU A 320 -9.28 -10.64 -13.16
C LEU A 320 -8.04 -10.18 -12.38
N LEU A 321 -6.86 -10.72 -12.69
CA LEU A 321 -5.59 -10.32 -12.07
C LEU A 321 -5.32 -8.83 -12.29
N HIS A 322 -5.46 -8.34 -13.52
CA HIS A 322 -5.20 -6.92 -13.83
C HIS A 322 -6.22 -5.98 -13.18
N ALA A 323 -7.49 -6.38 -13.10
CA ALA A 323 -8.51 -5.62 -12.39
C ALA A 323 -8.17 -5.47 -10.90
N LEU A 324 -7.85 -6.59 -10.23
CA LEU A 324 -7.49 -6.59 -8.82
C LEU A 324 -6.16 -5.87 -8.56
N TRP A 325 -5.20 -6.01 -9.47
CA TRP A 325 -3.92 -5.33 -9.37
C TRP A 325 -4.09 -3.82 -9.41
N TYR A 326 -4.92 -3.31 -10.32
CA TYR A 326 -5.27 -1.89 -10.36
C TYR A 326 -6.02 -1.44 -9.10
N LEU A 327 -7.04 -2.19 -8.68
CA LEU A 327 -7.85 -1.86 -7.49
C LEU A 327 -7.08 -1.94 -6.16
N SER A 328 -5.90 -2.56 -6.16
CA SER A 328 -5.01 -2.57 -4.99
C SER A 328 -4.33 -1.21 -4.76
N GLU A 329 -4.30 -0.34 -5.77
CA GLU A 329 -3.56 0.92 -5.71
C GLU A 329 -4.18 1.92 -4.74
N PRO A 330 -3.36 2.73 -4.03
CA PRO A 330 -3.84 3.72 -3.07
C PRO A 330 -4.86 4.72 -3.64
N TYR A 331 -4.78 5.04 -4.93
CA TYR A 331 -5.66 5.99 -5.62
C TYR A 331 -6.88 5.36 -6.30
N ALA A 332 -6.95 4.03 -6.44
CA ALA A 332 -7.99 3.31 -7.18
C ALA A 332 -9.28 3.13 -6.34
N ASP A 333 -9.82 4.24 -5.85
CA ASP A 333 -11.08 4.27 -5.11
C ASP A 333 -12.26 4.42 -6.07
N ALA A 334 -13.21 3.50 -6.04
CA ALA A 334 -14.39 3.51 -6.91
C ALA A 334 -15.32 4.72 -6.70
N ALA A 335 -15.24 5.39 -5.54
CA ALA A 335 -15.95 6.66 -5.32
C ALA A 335 -15.25 7.86 -5.99
N ILE A 336 -14.08 7.65 -6.58
CA ILE A 336 -13.14 8.68 -7.07
C ILE A 336 -12.81 8.47 -8.56
N ASP A 337 -12.64 7.21 -8.97
CA ASP A 337 -12.18 6.78 -10.28
C ASP A 337 -13.28 5.95 -10.98
N PRO A 338 -13.88 6.46 -12.07
CA PRO A 338 -14.89 5.73 -12.85
C PRO A 338 -14.39 4.37 -13.38
N ASP A 339 -13.09 4.28 -13.69
CA ASP A 339 -12.49 3.02 -14.13
C ASP A 339 -12.51 2.02 -12.97
N ALA A 340 -12.22 2.45 -11.74
CA ALA A 340 -12.26 1.57 -10.57
C ALA A 340 -13.67 1.02 -10.27
N GLU A 341 -14.74 1.80 -10.46
CA GLU A 341 -16.11 1.28 -10.33
C GLU A 341 -16.41 0.23 -11.42
N THR A 342 -16.01 0.49 -12.66
CA THR A 342 -16.16 -0.45 -13.78
C THR A 342 -15.38 -1.74 -13.52
N LEU A 343 -14.16 -1.63 -12.99
CA LEU A 343 -13.33 -2.77 -12.62
C LEU A 343 -13.90 -3.57 -11.44
N CYS A 344 -14.55 -2.93 -10.47
CA CYS A 344 -15.26 -3.64 -9.41
C CYS A 344 -16.35 -4.56 -10.00
N GLN A 345 -17.10 -4.08 -11.00
CA GLN A 345 -18.07 -4.91 -11.71
C GLN A 345 -17.38 -6.03 -12.51
N ALA A 346 -16.31 -5.71 -13.23
CA ALA A 346 -15.55 -6.69 -14.01
C ALA A 346 -15.00 -7.84 -13.15
N VAL A 347 -14.54 -7.57 -11.91
CA VAL A 347 -14.14 -8.61 -10.96
C VAL A 347 -15.26 -9.62 -10.70
N GLY A 348 -16.49 -9.14 -10.52
CA GLY A 348 -17.66 -9.99 -10.30
C GLY A 348 -18.01 -10.82 -11.54
N ASP A 349 -17.96 -10.18 -12.71
CA ASP A 349 -18.27 -10.82 -13.99
C ASP A 349 -17.26 -11.93 -14.33
N GLU A 350 -15.96 -11.70 -14.11
CA GLU A 350 -14.91 -12.69 -14.35
C GLU A 350 -14.96 -13.86 -13.36
N LEU A 351 -15.15 -13.60 -12.06
CA LEU A 351 -15.35 -14.69 -11.08
C LEU A 351 -16.62 -15.50 -11.39
N GLY A 352 -17.70 -14.83 -11.82
CA GLY A 352 -18.91 -15.49 -12.27
C GLY A 352 -18.71 -16.33 -13.53
N PHE A 353 -17.91 -15.84 -14.47
CA PHE A 353 -17.51 -16.57 -15.68
C PHE A 353 -16.68 -17.81 -15.37
N LEU A 354 -15.68 -17.69 -14.49
CA LEU A 354 -14.80 -18.78 -14.04
C LEU A 354 -15.58 -19.82 -13.23
N SER A 355 -16.51 -19.40 -12.37
CA SER A 355 -17.33 -20.32 -11.57
C SER A 355 -18.02 -21.38 -12.43
N ARG A 356 -18.59 -20.98 -13.57
CA ARG A 356 -19.31 -21.88 -14.51
C ARG A 356 -18.39 -22.88 -15.23
N ARG A 357 -17.07 -22.67 -15.19
CA ARG A 357 -16.06 -23.50 -15.87
C ARG A 357 -15.33 -24.44 -14.92
N HIS A 358 -15.54 -24.30 -13.61
CA HIS A 358 -14.91 -25.15 -12.61
C HIS A 358 -15.96 -25.81 -11.70
N PRO A 359 -16.41 -27.05 -12.00
CA PRO A 359 -17.52 -27.67 -11.29
C PRO A 359 -17.32 -27.78 -9.77
N THR A 360 -16.10 -28.09 -9.32
CA THR A 360 -15.76 -28.24 -7.90
C THR A 360 -15.62 -26.91 -7.16
N TRP A 361 -15.23 -25.83 -7.86
CA TRP A 361 -15.00 -24.50 -7.27
C TRP A 361 -16.17 -23.55 -7.49
N TYR A 362 -17.20 -23.99 -8.25
CA TYR A 362 -18.38 -23.23 -8.65
C TYR A 362 -18.99 -22.42 -7.50
N ALA A 363 -19.23 -23.06 -6.35
CA ALA A 363 -19.88 -22.42 -5.21
C ALA A 363 -19.02 -21.32 -4.57
N ALA A 364 -17.72 -21.58 -4.38
CA ALA A 364 -16.79 -20.61 -3.79
C ALA A 364 -16.53 -19.43 -4.74
N LEU A 365 -16.24 -19.69 -6.02
CA LEU A 365 -16.04 -18.64 -7.03
C LEU A 365 -17.33 -17.83 -7.24
N GLY A 366 -18.49 -18.48 -7.26
CA GLY A 366 -19.79 -17.81 -7.33
C GLY A 366 -20.09 -16.95 -6.10
N ARG A 367 -19.60 -17.31 -4.92
CA ARG A 367 -19.66 -16.45 -3.72
C ARG A 367 -18.69 -15.27 -3.85
N GLY A 368 -17.45 -15.51 -4.28
CA GLY A 368 -16.48 -14.48 -4.59
C GLY A 368 -17.02 -13.44 -5.58
N ALA A 369 -17.69 -13.88 -6.65
CA ALA A 369 -18.32 -13.01 -7.64
C ALA A 369 -19.35 -12.02 -7.06
N ARG A 370 -19.98 -12.36 -5.93
CA ARG A 370 -20.94 -11.50 -5.22
C ARG A 370 -20.27 -10.62 -4.16
N ASP A 371 -19.30 -11.19 -3.44
CA ASP A 371 -18.75 -10.56 -2.23
C ASP A 371 -17.51 -9.70 -2.52
N TRP A 372 -16.74 -10.01 -3.57
CA TRP A 372 -15.53 -9.27 -3.93
C TRP A 372 -15.80 -7.88 -4.48
N PRO A 373 -16.75 -7.67 -5.42
CA PRO A 373 -17.06 -6.33 -5.92
C PRO A 373 -17.41 -5.30 -4.82
N PRO A 374 -18.33 -5.57 -3.87
CA PRO A 374 -18.61 -4.62 -2.80
C PRO A 374 -17.45 -4.47 -1.81
N ALA A 375 -16.65 -5.52 -1.55
CA ALA A 375 -15.45 -5.41 -0.72
C ALA A 375 -14.38 -4.54 -1.37
N ALA A 376 -14.10 -4.73 -2.66
CA ALA A 376 -13.16 -3.93 -3.44
C ALA A 376 -13.58 -2.45 -3.49
N ARG A 377 -14.86 -2.18 -3.77
CA ARG A 377 -15.44 -0.82 -3.76
C ARG A 377 -15.24 -0.11 -2.41
N ARG A 378 -15.32 -0.85 -1.30
CA ARG A 378 -15.12 -0.33 0.05
C ARG A 378 -13.66 -0.39 0.51
N ARG A 379 -12.75 -0.88 -0.33
CA ARG A 379 -11.34 -1.10 -0.02
C ARG A 379 -11.13 -1.98 1.20
N GLN A 380 -12.02 -2.94 1.38
CA GLN A 380 -11.97 -3.94 2.43
C GLN A 380 -11.18 -5.15 1.94
N LEU A 381 -10.66 -5.94 2.89
CA LEU A 381 -10.05 -7.22 2.58
C LEU A 381 -11.05 -8.09 1.83
N LEU A 382 -10.67 -8.59 0.66
CA LEU A 382 -11.53 -9.46 -0.14
C LEU A 382 -11.77 -10.77 0.61
N PRO A 383 -13.03 -11.11 0.91
CA PRO A 383 -13.34 -12.28 1.74
C PRO A 383 -13.00 -13.57 0.98
N ILE A 384 -12.33 -14.51 1.63
CA ILE A 384 -12.09 -15.84 1.06
C ILE A 384 -13.22 -16.74 1.57
N PRO A 385 -14.08 -17.26 0.67
CA PRO A 385 -15.15 -18.18 1.05
C PRO A 385 -14.56 -19.42 1.71
N ALA A 386 -14.95 -19.73 2.94
CA ALA A 386 -14.70 -21.05 3.49
C ALA A 386 -15.59 -22.07 2.75
N ILE A 387 -15.07 -23.25 2.43
CA ILE A 387 -15.91 -24.37 2.01
C ILE A 387 -16.70 -24.84 3.25
N GLU A 388 -17.98 -24.45 3.34
CA GLU A 388 -18.88 -25.02 4.35
C GLU A 388 -19.18 -26.48 4.00
N GLY A 389 -18.53 -27.41 4.72
CA GLY A 389 -18.90 -28.82 4.77
C GLY A 389 -17.95 -29.78 4.05
N SER A 390 -17.14 -30.49 4.83
CA SER A 390 -16.79 -31.89 4.58
C SER A 390 -17.48 -32.75 5.63
#